data_AF-A0A7J4FVQ9-F1
#
_entry.id   AF-A0A7J4FVQ9-F1
#
_cell.length_a   1.000
_cell.length_b   1.000
_cell.length_c   1.000
_cell.angle_alpha   90.00
_cell.angle_beta   90.00
_cell.angle_gamma   90.00
#
_symmetry.space_group_name_H-M   'P 1'
#
loop_
_entity.id
_entity.type
_entity.pdbx_description
1 polymer ?
#
loop_
_entity_poly.entity_id
_entity_poly.type
_entity_poly.pdbx_seq_one_letter_code
_entity_poly.pdbx_strand_id
1 'polypeptide(L)'
;MDEEKILDSYGDVRIILRKSNGLPIYQVIEPEFSESELEIIKNPKSLGMDFEDLEKTLSKLNNITEKEEFLKRHIRNKLEKKGIISENTDKLIIRIMDDIFFGYGRLGPLMRDSRLEEIMINGVNTPVFVVHRTYGMCITNINYESYKSLQKLIDWLSFHAGREIDHEKPLLDGHMPDGSRANVVVSPAAPKGPAITIRKFKRAPYTIIDLITMKSISIDLAAFLWLCVEGLGIHPCNILIAGGSGSGKT
;
A
#
# COMPACT_ATOMS: atom_id res chain seq x y z
N MET A 1 13.02 25.73 18.61
CA MET A 1 12.64 24.86 17.48
C MET A 1 13.23 23.50 17.77
N ASP A 2 12.41 22.46 17.80
CA ASP A 2 12.94 21.09 17.89
C ASP A 2 13.92 20.86 16.73
N GLU A 3 15.12 20.38 17.04
CA GLU A 3 16.07 20.00 15.99
C GLU A 3 15.51 18.81 15.21
N GLU A 4 15.21 19.04 13.93
CA GLU A 4 14.78 18.00 13.00
C GLU A 4 16.02 17.38 12.35
N LYS A 5 16.12 16.05 12.41
CA LYS A 5 17.15 15.30 11.70
C LYS A 5 16.50 14.46 10.61
N ILE A 6 16.89 14.68 9.36
CA ILE A 6 16.51 13.81 8.25
C ILE A 6 17.34 12.52 8.37
N LEU A 7 16.67 11.38 8.54
CA LEU A 7 17.28 10.06 8.59
C LEU A 7 17.42 9.46 7.18
N ASP A 8 16.46 9.72 6.30
CA ASP A 8 16.41 9.18 4.93
C ASP A 8 15.57 10.07 4.02
N SER A 9 15.81 10.01 2.71
CA SER A 9 14.96 10.63 1.71
C SER A 9 15.04 9.86 0.39
N TYR A 10 13.89 9.49 -0.14
CA TYR A 10 13.78 8.71 -1.38
C TYR A 10 12.44 8.98 -2.06
N GLY A 11 12.44 9.14 -3.39
CA GLY A 11 11.24 9.51 -4.14
C GLY A 11 10.55 10.74 -3.53
N ASP A 12 9.26 10.61 -3.25
CA ASP A 12 8.43 11.65 -2.61
C ASP A 12 8.30 11.44 -1.09
N VAL A 13 9.32 10.88 -0.44
CA VAL A 13 9.31 10.54 0.99
C VAL A 13 10.55 11.08 1.71
N ARG A 14 10.34 11.58 2.93
CA ARG A 14 11.40 11.88 3.90
C ARG A 14 11.11 11.20 5.23
N ILE A 15 12.14 10.61 5.84
CA ILE A 15 12.08 10.09 7.19
C ILE A 15 12.76 11.10 8.12
N ILE A 16 12.01 11.65 9.07
CA ILE A 16 12.47 12.74 9.94
C ILE A 16 12.37 12.31 11.39
N LEU A 17 13.44 12.48 12.17
CA LEU A 17 13.43 12.30 13.61
C LEU A 17 13.37 13.66 14.30
N ARG A 18 12.40 13.85 15.20
CA ARG A 18 12.31 15.01 16.09
C ARG A 18 12.68 14.59 17.50
N LYS A 19 13.49 15.39 18.21
CA LYS A 19 13.91 15.08 19.59
C LYS A 19 12.75 14.92 20.57
N SER A 20 11.63 15.61 20.34
CA SER A 20 10.43 15.56 21.18
C SER A 20 9.51 14.37 20.94
N ASN A 21 9.56 13.75 19.76
CA ASN A 21 8.67 12.65 19.38
C ASN A 21 9.42 11.33 19.43
N GLY A 22 8.92 10.37 20.21
CA GLY A 22 9.52 9.04 20.34
C GLY A 22 9.47 8.19 19.05
N LEU A 23 8.71 8.60 18.04
CA LEU A 23 8.58 7.92 16.75
C LEU A 23 9.09 8.81 15.60
N PRO A 24 9.84 8.24 14.62
CA PRO A 24 10.15 8.94 13.38
C PRO A 24 8.88 9.34 12.60
N ILE A 25 8.99 10.42 11.85
CA ILE A 25 7.96 10.93 10.95
C ILE A 25 8.25 10.40 9.55
N TYR A 26 7.30 9.67 8.97
CA TYR A 26 7.27 9.32 7.56
C TYR A 26 6.52 10.43 6.82
N GLN A 27 7.24 11.38 6.25
CA GLN A 27 6.64 12.51 5.54
C GLN A 27 6.50 12.18 4.05
N VAL A 28 5.26 12.11 3.59
CA VAL A 28 4.92 12.11 2.16
C VAL A 28 4.96 13.55 1.66
N ILE A 29 5.79 13.80 0.66
CA ILE A 29 5.87 15.10 -0.04
C ILE A 29 4.79 15.08 -1.11
N GLU A 30 3.67 15.76 -0.85
CA GLU A 30 2.64 15.90 -1.87
C GLU A 30 3.14 16.83 -2.98
N PRO A 31 2.94 16.47 -4.25
CA PRO A 31 3.13 17.40 -5.35
C PRO A 31 2.17 18.57 -5.25
N GLU A 32 2.65 19.76 -5.60
CA GLU A 32 1.80 20.91 -5.80
C GLU A 32 1.04 20.75 -7.13
N PHE A 33 -0.28 20.89 -7.05
CA PHE A 33 -1.19 20.87 -8.19
C PHE A 33 -1.88 22.23 -8.28
N SER A 34 -1.98 22.75 -9.49
CA SER A 34 -2.80 23.91 -9.83
C SER A 34 -4.29 23.64 -9.58
N GLU A 35 -5.09 24.70 -9.51
CA GLU A 35 -6.55 24.58 -9.28
C GLU A 35 -7.23 23.72 -10.34
N SER A 36 -6.83 23.86 -11.62
CA SER A 36 -7.38 23.08 -12.73
C SER A 36 -7.05 21.58 -12.61
N GLU A 37 -5.86 21.23 -12.13
CA GLU A 37 -5.47 19.84 -11.86
C GLU A 37 -6.25 19.26 -10.69
N LEU A 38 -6.47 20.04 -9.63
CA LEU A 38 -7.29 19.62 -8.49
C LEU A 38 -8.74 19.40 -8.89
N GLU A 39 -9.30 20.19 -9.80
CA GLU A 39 -10.64 19.95 -10.36
C GLU A 39 -10.72 18.62 -11.11
N ILE A 40 -9.68 18.28 -11.87
CA ILE A 40 -9.59 16.99 -12.57
C ILE A 40 -9.50 15.84 -11.58
N ILE A 41 -8.67 15.96 -10.54
CA ILE A 41 -8.55 14.93 -9.49
C ILE A 41 -9.89 14.73 -8.77
N LYS A 42 -10.60 15.82 -8.45
CA LYS A 42 -11.92 15.77 -7.80
C LYS A 42 -13.01 15.18 -8.70
N ASN A 43 -12.97 15.50 -10.00
CA ASN A 43 -13.91 14.99 -10.98
C ASN A 43 -13.20 14.45 -12.24
N PRO A 44 -12.67 13.22 -12.18
CA PRO A 44 -11.93 12.66 -13.31
C PRO A 44 -12.80 12.35 -14.53
N LYS A 45 -14.12 12.27 -14.36
CA LYS A 45 -15.06 12.17 -15.49
C LYS A 45 -14.94 13.37 -16.43
N SER A 46 -14.45 14.51 -15.93
CA SER A 46 -14.13 15.68 -16.76
C SER A 46 -13.16 15.34 -17.89
N LEU A 47 -12.31 14.32 -17.76
CA LEU A 47 -11.41 13.87 -18.82
C LEU A 47 -12.11 13.17 -20.00
N GLY A 48 -13.42 12.94 -19.91
CA GLY A 48 -14.18 12.23 -20.94
C GLY A 48 -13.72 10.77 -21.07
N MET A 49 -13.41 10.15 -19.94
CA MET A 49 -13.10 8.73 -19.86
C MET A 49 -14.41 7.93 -19.85
N ASP A 50 -14.48 6.91 -20.68
CA ASP A 50 -15.53 5.90 -20.62
C ASP A 50 -15.11 4.85 -19.60
N PHE A 51 -15.72 4.91 -18.41
CA PHE A 51 -15.36 4.04 -17.30
C PHE A 51 -15.74 2.59 -17.57
N GLU A 52 -16.81 2.35 -18.34
CA GLU A 52 -17.28 1.00 -18.63
C GLU A 52 -16.34 0.29 -19.61
N ASP A 53 -15.88 1.00 -20.64
CA ASP A 53 -14.87 0.48 -21.57
C ASP A 53 -13.50 0.26 -20.88
N LEU A 54 -13.13 1.18 -19.99
CA LEU A 54 -11.91 1.04 -19.19
C LEU A 54 -11.98 -0.19 -18.28
N GLU A 55 -13.08 -0.40 -17.56
CA GLU A 55 -13.25 -1.55 -16.68
C GLU A 55 -13.24 -2.88 -17.46
N LYS A 56 -13.88 -2.93 -18.63
CA LYS A 56 -13.82 -4.07 -19.56
C LYS A 56 -12.40 -4.35 -20.07
N THR A 57 -11.59 -3.31 -20.23
CA THR A 57 -10.19 -3.48 -20.67
C THR A 57 -9.31 -3.92 -19.52
N LEU A 58 -9.45 -3.33 -18.34
CA LEU A 58 -8.68 -3.66 -17.14
C LEU A 58 -8.96 -5.07 -16.63
N SER A 59 -10.19 -5.59 -16.80
CA SER A 59 -10.53 -6.95 -16.41
C SER A 59 -9.83 -8.03 -17.25
N LYS A 60 -9.37 -7.69 -18.46
CA LYS A 60 -8.62 -8.60 -19.35
C LYS A 60 -7.12 -8.66 -19.03
N LEU A 61 -6.61 -7.75 -18.20
CA LEU A 61 -5.20 -7.69 -17.83
C LEU A 61 -4.94 -8.53 -16.58
N ASN A 62 -3.84 -9.30 -16.62
CA ASN A 62 -3.61 -10.39 -15.67
C ASN A 62 -2.95 -9.93 -14.36
N ASN A 63 -2.15 -8.87 -14.41
CA ASN A 63 -1.43 -8.37 -13.23
C ASN A 63 -1.61 -6.86 -13.03
N ILE A 64 -1.31 -6.41 -11.81
CA ILE A 64 -1.49 -5.00 -11.42
C ILE A 64 -0.54 -4.05 -12.16
N THR A 65 0.67 -4.52 -12.51
CA THR A 65 1.66 -3.74 -13.25
C THR A 65 1.17 -3.37 -14.66
N GLU A 66 0.62 -4.34 -15.39
CA GLU A 66 0.01 -4.12 -16.71
C GLU A 66 -1.16 -3.14 -16.64
N LYS A 67 -2.00 -3.26 -15.60
CA LYS A 67 -3.11 -2.34 -15.36
C LYS A 67 -2.60 -0.92 -15.11
N GLU A 68 -1.58 -0.76 -14.27
CA GLU A 68 -0.94 0.53 -13.99
C GLU A 68 -0.38 1.17 -15.27
N GLU A 69 0.39 0.41 -16.07
CA GLU A 69 0.98 0.91 -17.31
C GLU A 69 -0.08 1.32 -18.34
N PHE A 70 -1.13 0.51 -18.50
CA PHE A 70 -2.25 0.83 -19.38
C PHE A 70 -2.94 2.13 -18.96
N LEU A 71 -3.28 2.27 -17.68
CA LEU A 71 -3.92 3.46 -17.14
C LEU A 71 -3.04 4.70 -17.29
N LYS A 72 -1.75 4.57 -16.97
CA LYS A 72 -0.80 5.67 -17.08
C LYS A 72 -0.77 6.22 -18.50
N ARG A 73 -0.71 5.33 -19.50
CA ARG A 73 -0.75 5.71 -20.92
C ARG A 73 -2.11 6.29 -21.34
N HIS A 74 -3.22 5.69 -20.90
CA HIS A 74 -4.56 6.15 -21.26
C HIS A 74 -4.84 7.57 -20.73
N ILE A 75 -4.55 7.81 -19.45
CA ILE A 75 -4.76 9.11 -18.81
C ILE A 75 -3.86 10.17 -19.44
N ARG A 76 -2.58 9.85 -19.72
CA ARG A 76 -1.67 10.77 -20.41
C ARG A 76 -2.25 11.25 -21.74
N ASN A 77 -2.71 10.32 -22.58
CA ASN A 77 -3.31 10.65 -23.88
C ASN A 77 -4.57 11.53 -23.74
N LYS A 78 -5.36 11.35 -22.66
CA LYS A 78 -6.55 12.17 -22.39
C LYS A 78 -6.19 13.58 -21.94
N LEU A 79 -5.15 13.73 -21.10
CA LEU A 79 -4.63 15.02 -20.68
C LEU A 79 -4.09 15.81 -21.88
N GLU A 80 -3.28 15.18 -22.73
CA GLU A 80 -2.73 15.79 -23.94
C GLU A 80 -3.81 16.26 -24.91
N LYS A 81 -4.82 15.43 -25.18
CA LYS A 81 -5.95 15.80 -26.06
C LYS A 81 -6.77 16.99 -25.55
N LYS A 82 -6.80 17.19 -24.23
CA LYS A 82 -7.47 18.32 -23.58
C LYS A 82 -6.58 19.56 -23.46
N GLY A 83 -5.32 19.48 -23.88
CA GLY A 83 -4.36 20.57 -23.74
C GLY A 83 -4.01 20.89 -22.29
N ILE A 84 -4.13 19.92 -21.37
CA ILE A 84 -3.77 20.12 -19.97
C ILE A 84 -2.26 20.04 -19.86
N ILE A 85 -1.64 21.16 -19.49
CA ILE A 85 -0.20 21.27 -19.27
C ILE A 85 0.05 21.20 -17.77
N SER A 86 0.86 20.24 -17.35
CA SER A 86 1.22 20.02 -15.95
C SER A 86 2.73 19.86 -15.83
N GLU A 87 3.35 20.65 -14.95
CA GLU A 87 4.78 20.50 -14.60
C GLU A 87 5.06 19.12 -13.97
N ASN A 88 4.06 18.51 -13.34
CA ASN A 88 4.14 17.23 -12.65
C ASN A 88 3.19 16.18 -13.25
N THR A 89 3.12 16.10 -14.59
CA THR A 89 2.14 15.26 -15.32
C THR A 89 2.12 13.81 -14.82
N ASP A 90 3.29 13.22 -14.57
CA ASP A 90 3.37 11.84 -14.06
C ASP A 90 2.77 11.68 -12.66
N LYS A 91 2.96 12.66 -11.77
CA LYS A 91 2.38 12.64 -10.42
C LYS A 91 0.89 12.90 -10.44
N LEU A 92 0.41 13.78 -11.34
CA LEU A 92 -1.01 13.98 -11.58
C LEU A 92 -1.68 12.69 -12.05
N ILE A 93 -1.09 12.00 -13.02
CA ILE A 93 -1.60 10.71 -13.51
C ILE A 93 -1.67 9.69 -12.38
N ILE A 94 -0.61 9.56 -11.58
CA ILE A 94 -0.58 8.64 -10.43
C ILE A 94 -1.70 8.99 -9.43
N ARG A 95 -1.88 10.28 -9.12
CA ARG A 95 -2.93 10.74 -8.19
C ARG A 95 -4.33 10.40 -8.69
N ILE A 96 -4.58 10.59 -9.98
CA ILE A 96 -5.83 10.21 -10.67
C ILE A 96 -6.02 8.69 -10.59
N MET A 97 -4.94 7.92 -10.82
CA MET A 97 -4.98 6.45 -10.72
C MET A 97 -5.37 5.96 -9.33
N ASP A 98 -4.80 6.55 -8.29
CA ASP A 98 -5.06 6.20 -6.89
C ASP A 98 -6.48 6.49 -6.44
N ASP A 99 -7.02 7.64 -6.83
CA ASP A 99 -8.35 8.06 -6.40
C ASP A 99 -9.47 7.31 -7.15
N ILE A 100 -9.20 6.84 -8.38
CA ILE A 100 -10.24 6.28 -9.26
C ILE A 100 -10.17 4.77 -9.37
N PHE A 101 -9.01 4.24 -9.74
CA PHE A 101 -8.91 2.87 -10.24
C PHE A 101 -8.45 1.92 -9.14
N PHE A 102 -7.61 2.41 -8.24
CA PHE A 102 -7.09 1.59 -7.15
C PHE A 102 -7.74 1.88 -5.79
N GLY A 103 -8.56 2.91 -5.66
CA GLY A 103 -9.25 3.23 -4.40
C GLY A 103 -8.35 3.55 -3.20
N TYR A 104 -7.03 3.57 -3.37
CA TYR A 104 -6.05 3.90 -2.33
C TYR A 104 -6.13 5.37 -1.92
N GLY A 105 -6.51 6.22 -2.87
CA GLY A 105 -6.49 7.66 -2.74
C GLY A 105 -5.21 8.18 -2.07
N ARG A 106 -5.33 8.86 -0.93
CA ARG A 106 -4.18 9.42 -0.19
C ARG A 106 -3.16 8.37 0.27
N LEU A 107 -3.54 7.10 0.40
CA LEU A 107 -2.60 6.03 0.74
C LEU A 107 -1.74 5.59 -0.43
N GLY A 108 -2.00 6.02 -1.67
CA GLY A 108 -1.28 5.57 -2.86
C GLY A 108 0.25 5.54 -2.69
N PRO A 109 0.90 6.63 -2.19
CA PRO A 109 2.33 6.63 -1.91
C PRO A 109 2.77 5.54 -0.92
N LEU A 110 1.99 5.31 0.15
CA LEU A 110 2.27 4.25 1.13
C LEU A 110 2.06 2.85 0.53
N MET A 111 1.01 2.67 -0.29
CA MET A 111 0.70 1.40 -0.95
C MET A 111 1.77 1.01 -1.98
N ARG A 112 2.39 1.97 -2.66
CA ARG A 112 3.51 1.69 -3.58
C ARG A 112 4.87 1.53 -2.90
N ASP A 113 5.07 2.04 -1.69
CA ASP A 113 6.37 1.94 -1.03
C ASP A 113 6.66 0.51 -0.50
N SER A 114 7.51 -0.22 -1.21
CA SER A 114 7.96 -1.57 -0.80
C SER A 114 8.75 -1.61 0.51
N ARG A 115 9.25 -0.47 0.99
CA ARG A 115 9.95 -0.34 2.28
C ARG A 115 9.00 -0.33 3.46
N LEU A 116 7.69 -0.24 3.23
CA LEU A 116 6.67 -0.39 4.25
C LEU A 116 6.22 -1.86 4.37
N GLU A 117 6.00 -2.28 5.61
CA GLU A 117 5.46 -3.59 5.97
C GLU A 117 3.98 -3.51 6.35
N GLU A 118 3.58 -2.45 7.04
CA GLU A 118 2.23 -2.31 7.56
C GLU A 118 1.79 -0.84 7.52
N ILE A 119 0.50 -0.62 7.25
CA ILE A 119 -0.16 0.69 7.26
C ILE A 119 -1.36 0.58 8.20
N MET A 120 -1.48 1.51 9.15
CA MET A 120 -2.52 1.49 10.18
C MET A 120 -3.24 2.84 10.24
N ILE A 121 -4.56 2.78 10.13
CA ILE A 121 -5.48 3.89 10.35
C ILE A 121 -6.26 3.55 11.62
N ASN A 122 -6.15 4.37 12.66
CA ASN A 122 -6.71 4.08 13.98
C ASN A 122 -7.93 4.98 14.30
N GLY A 123 -8.69 5.35 13.28
CA GLY A 123 -9.82 6.28 13.36
C GLY A 123 -9.58 7.62 12.67
N VAL A 124 -10.57 8.50 12.78
CA VAL A 124 -10.53 9.84 12.17
C VAL A 124 -9.79 10.83 13.09
N ASN A 125 -9.27 11.91 12.51
CA ASN A 125 -8.48 12.94 13.21
C ASN A 125 -7.25 12.38 13.93
N THR A 126 -6.79 11.19 13.51
CA THR A 126 -5.53 10.59 13.95
C THR A 126 -4.62 10.42 12.72
N PRO A 127 -3.30 10.60 12.87
CA PRO A 127 -2.38 10.35 11.77
C PRO A 127 -2.38 8.86 11.41
N VAL A 128 -2.16 8.57 10.14
CA VAL A 128 -1.87 7.21 9.68
C VAL A 128 -0.49 6.82 10.22
N PHE A 129 -0.37 5.61 10.74
CA PHE A 129 0.89 5.02 11.19
C PHE A 129 1.38 4.01 10.17
N VAL A 130 2.69 3.85 10.07
CA VAL A 130 3.30 2.84 9.19
C VAL A 130 4.43 2.13 9.89
N VAL A 131 4.64 0.86 9.57
CA VAL A 131 5.85 0.12 9.96
C VAL A 131 6.81 0.14 8.79
N HIS A 132 7.87 0.93 8.90
CA HIS A 132 8.96 0.98 7.93
C HIS A 132 9.98 -0.12 8.25
N ARG A 133 10.38 -0.90 7.25
CA ARG A 133 11.28 -2.05 7.40
C ARG A 133 12.61 -1.71 8.07
N THR A 134 13.11 -0.50 7.85
CA THR A 134 14.39 -0.02 8.44
C THR A 134 14.21 0.80 9.73
N TYR A 135 13.11 1.57 9.83
CA TYR A 135 12.96 2.59 10.88
C TYR A 135 11.89 2.22 11.92
N GLY A 136 11.24 1.07 11.77
CA GLY A 136 10.17 0.61 12.63
C GLY A 136 8.92 1.47 12.50
N MET A 137 8.18 1.59 13.60
CA MET A 137 6.94 2.38 13.67
C MET A 137 7.21 3.85 13.38
N CYS A 138 6.49 4.42 12.42
CA CYS A 138 6.57 5.83 12.04
C CYS A 138 5.17 6.46 12.03
N ILE A 139 5.10 7.76 12.33
CA ILE A 139 3.89 8.57 12.20
C ILE A 139 3.92 9.25 10.84
N THR A 140 2.83 9.23 10.07
CA THR A 140 2.77 9.94 8.79
C THR A 140 2.15 11.33 8.92
N ASN A 141 2.35 12.17 7.90
CA ASN A 141 1.61 13.42 7.72
C ASN A 141 0.22 13.22 7.05
N ILE A 142 -0.21 11.99 6.80
CA ILE A 142 -1.52 11.68 6.23
C ILE A 142 -2.53 11.52 7.37
N ASN A 143 -3.69 12.17 7.25
CA ASN A 143 -4.80 12.02 8.16
C ASN A 143 -6.15 11.98 7.40
N TYR A 144 -7.17 11.52 8.10
CA TYR A 144 -8.55 11.49 7.62
C TYR A 144 -9.43 12.27 8.59
N GLU A 145 -10.12 13.28 8.10
CA GLU A 145 -10.89 14.21 8.93
C GLU A 145 -12.26 13.65 9.34
N SER A 146 -12.80 12.71 8.56
CA SER A 146 -14.15 12.18 8.77
C SER A 146 -14.35 10.75 8.25
N TYR A 147 -15.39 10.08 8.74
CA TYR A 147 -15.78 8.75 8.27
C TYR A 147 -15.99 8.72 6.75
N LYS A 148 -16.64 9.77 6.22
CA LYS A 148 -16.91 9.93 4.78
C LYS A 148 -15.62 9.94 3.95
N SER A 149 -14.51 10.46 4.48
CA SER A 149 -13.22 10.45 3.80
C SER A 149 -12.57 9.06 3.72
N LEU A 150 -12.96 8.13 4.60
CA LEU A 150 -12.53 6.73 4.58
C LEU A 150 -13.49 5.81 3.82
N GLN A 151 -14.73 6.23 3.58
CA GLN A 151 -15.76 5.39 2.96
C GLN A 151 -15.30 4.76 1.65
N LYS A 152 -14.73 5.55 0.74
CA LYS A 152 -14.22 5.02 -0.55
C LYS A 152 -13.17 3.93 -0.38
N LEU A 153 -12.28 4.09 0.60
CA LEU A 153 -11.26 3.09 0.90
C LEU A 153 -11.91 1.84 1.48
N ILE A 154 -12.85 1.99 2.42
CA ILE A 154 -13.58 0.86 3.02
C ILE A 154 -14.37 0.08 1.95
N ASP A 155 -15.09 0.78 1.07
CA ASP A 155 -15.83 0.17 -0.04
C ASP A 155 -14.90 -0.57 -0.99
N TRP A 156 -13.75 0.01 -1.30
CA TRP A 156 -12.74 -0.62 -2.15
C TRP A 156 -12.16 -1.89 -1.50
N LEU A 157 -11.80 -1.82 -0.22
CA LEU A 157 -11.31 -2.97 0.56
C LEU A 157 -12.39 -4.07 0.65
N SER A 158 -13.65 -3.67 0.87
CA SER A 158 -14.83 -4.54 0.93
C SER A 158 -15.06 -5.31 -0.36
N PHE A 159 -15.05 -4.59 -1.48
CA PHE A 159 -15.20 -5.15 -2.81
C PHE A 159 -14.12 -6.19 -3.11
N HIS A 160 -12.85 -5.88 -2.85
CA HIS A 160 -11.75 -6.81 -3.15
C HIS A 160 -11.63 -7.97 -2.18
N ALA A 161 -12.04 -7.78 -0.92
CA ALA A 161 -12.15 -8.89 0.03
C ALA A 161 -13.32 -9.84 -0.28
N GLY A 162 -14.26 -9.42 -1.14
CA GLY A 162 -15.47 -10.18 -1.45
C GLY A 162 -16.41 -10.32 -0.25
N ARG A 163 -16.42 -9.33 0.65
CA ARG A 163 -17.18 -9.35 1.90
C ARG A 163 -17.83 -8.00 2.13
N GLU A 164 -19.10 -8.01 2.48
CA GLU A 164 -19.79 -6.79 2.93
C GLU A 164 -19.32 -6.39 4.33
N ILE A 165 -19.29 -5.09 4.58
CA ILE A 165 -18.98 -4.49 5.88
C ILE A 165 -20.02 -3.43 6.20
N ASP A 166 -20.65 -3.54 7.37
CA ASP A 166 -21.70 -2.63 7.83
C ASP A 166 -21.79 -2.66 9.37
N HIS A 167 -22.86 -2.07 9.91
CA HIS A 167 -23.06 -1.99 11.36
C HIS A 167 -23.43 -3.35 12.00
N GLU A 168 -23.96 -4.31 11.25
CA GLU A 168 -24.30 -5.66 11.73
C GLU A 168 -23.10 -6.60 11.61
N LYS A 169 -22.27 -6.41 10.57
CA LYS A 169 -21.04 -7.14 10.29
C LYS A 169 -19.85 -6.15 10.28
N PRO A 170 -19.41 -5.68 11.46
CA PRO A 170 -18.46 -4.56 11.55
C PRO A 170 -17.00 -4.95 11.32
N LEU A 171 -16.73 -6.20 10.91
CA LEU A 171 -15.40 -6.76 10.78
C LEU A 171 -15.20 -7.31 9.37
N LEU A 172 -14.06 -6.96 8.78
CA LEU A 172 -13.65 -7.48 7.49
C LEU A 172 -12.19 -7.90 7.52
N ASP A 173 -11.92 -9.08 6.99
CA ASP A 173 -10.58 -9.60 6.74
C ASP A 173 -10.54 -10.13 5.31
N GLY A 174 -9.53 -9.72 4.53
CA GLY A 174 -9.41 -10.14 3.14
C GLY A 174 -8.05 -9.87 2.52
N HIS A 175 -7.84 -10.46 1.35
CA HIS A 175 -6.66 -10.24 0.52
C HIS A 175 -6.94 -9.19 -0.54
N MET A 176 -5.94 -8.36 -0.81
CA MET A 176 -5.96 -7.30 -1.81
C MET A 176 -5.35 -7.81 -3.12
N PRO A 177 -5.60 -7.13 -4.27
CA PRO A 177 -5.07 -7.54 -5.56
C PRO A 177 -3.54 -7.58 -5.63
N ASP A 178 -2.85 -6.81 -4.79
CA ASP A 178 -1.38 -6.79 -4.68
C ASP A 178 -0.84 -7.89 -3.73
N GLY A 179 -1.70 -8.75 -3.19
CA GLY A 179 -1.37 -9.80 -2.23
C GLY A 179 -1.36 -9.34 -0.76
N SER A 180 -1.49 -8.03 -0.50
CA SER A 180 -1.59 -7.50 0.86
C SER A 180 -2.81 -8.05 1.58
N ARG A 181 -2.75 -8.14 2.91
CA ARG A 181 -3.92 -8.50 3.75
C ARG A 181 -4.47 -7.23 4.39
N ALA A 182 -5.77 -7.00 4.24
CA ALA A 182 -6.46 -5.91 4.91
C ALA A 182 -7.36 -6.46 6.03
N ASN A 183 -7.34 -5.78 7.17
CA ASN A 183 -8.31 -5.91 8.24
C ASN A 183 -9.01 -4.55 8.42
N VAL A 184 -10.33 -4.55 8.48
CA VAL A 184 -11.16 -3.35 8.66
C VAL A 184 -12.15 -3.59 9.78
N VAL A 185 -12.26 -2.61 10.68
CA VAL A 185 -13.22 -2.59 11.79
C VAL A 185 -14.00 -1.28 11.71
N VAL A 186 -15.33 -1.36 11.67
CA VAL A 186 -16.23 -0.20 11.66
C VAL A 186 -17.11 -0.14 12.90
N SER A 187 -17.97 0.87 13.02
CA SER A 187 -18.96 0.97 14.10
C SER A 187 -19.87 -0.26 14.09
N PRO A 188 -20.25 -0.84 15.25
CA PRO A 188 -19.99 -0.35 16.62
C PRO A 188 -18.67 -0.83 17.24
N ALA A 189 -17.92 -1.71 16.57
CA ALA A 189 -16.68 -2.28 17.11
C ALA A 189 -15.50 -1.27 17.15
N ALA A 190 -15.57 -0.19 16.37
CA ALA A 190 -14.58 0.89 16.37
C ALA A 190 -15.19 2.25 16.79
N PRO A 191 -15.31 2.54 18.10
CA PRO A 191 -16.01 3.73 18.60
C PRO A 191 -15.31 5.06 18.27
N LYS A 192 -14.01 5.03 17.90
CA LYS A 192 -13.22 6.21 17.50
C LYS A 192 -13.25 6.46 15.98
N GLY A 193 -14.11 5.75 15.26
CA GLY A 193 -14.14 5.70 13.80
C GLY A 193 -13.40 4.48 13.25
N PRO A 194 -13.45 4.25 11.93
CA PRO A 194 -12.96 3.03 11.30
C PRO A 194 -11.49 2.80 11.58
N ALA A 195 -11.16 1.58 11.99
CA ALA A 195 -9.79 1.13 12.11
C ALA A 195 -9.46 0.23 10.91
N ILE A 196 -8.35 0.50 10.23
CA ILE A 196 -7.91 -0.23 9.03
C ILE A 196 -6.45 -0.59 9.23
N THR A 197 -6.11 -1.86 9.03
CA THR A 197 -4.74 -2.35 9.02
C THR A 197 -4.47 -3.06 7.71
N ILE A 198 -3.49 -2.58 6.95
CA ILE A 198 -3.05 -3.20 5.69
C ILE A 198 -1.63 -3.73 5.91
N ARG A 199 -1.50 -5.05 5.91
CA ARG A 199 -0.23 -5.76 5.99
C ARG A 199 0.25 -6.09 4.59
N LYS A 200 1.34 -5.46 4.18
CA LYS A 200 1.86 -5.54 2.83
C LYS A 200 2.67 -6.80 2.62
N PHE A 201 2.40 -7.50 1.52
CA PHE A 201 3.26 -8.60 1.11
C PHE A 201 4.58 -8.05 0.57
N LYS A 202 5.70 -8.70 0.90
CA LYS A 202 6.99 -8.29 0.38
C LYS A 202 7.03 -8.65 -1.12
N ARG A 203 7.08 -7.66 -2.01
CA ARG A 203 7.12 -7.87 -3.47
C ARG A 203 8.26 -8.80 -3.92
N ALA A 204 9.37 -8.80 -3.19
CA ALA A 204 10.49 -9.73 -3.38
C ALA A 204 10.71 -10.53 -2.07
N PRO A 205 10.26 -11.80 -1.98
CA PRO A 205 10.57 -12.63 -0.83
C PRO A 205 12.08 -12.78 -0.68
N TYR A 206 12.56 -13.00 0.54
CA TYR A 206 13.98 -13.30 0.74
C TYR A 206 14.32 -14.61 0.05
N THR A 207 15.38 -14.60 -0.74
CA THR A 207 15.95 -15.81 -1.32
C THR A 207 16.73 -16.58 -0.26
N ILE A 208 17.01 -17.86 -0.52
CA ILE A 208 17.89 -18.65 0.37
C ILE A 208 19.27 -17.98 0.55
N ILE A 209 19.76 -17.31 -0.49
CA ILE A 209 21.03 -16.57 -0.47
C ILE A 209 20.92 -15.35 0.45
N ASP A 210 19.80 -14.62 0.43
CA ASP A 210 19.56 -13.51 1.34
C ASP A 210 19.55 -14.00 2.80
N LEU A 211 18.87 -15.12 3.08
CA LEU A 211 18.81 -15.70 4.43
C LEU A 211 20.19 -16.12 4.94
N ILE A 212 21.03 -16.69 4.08
CA ILE A 212 22.42 -17.03 4.40
C ILE A 212 23.24 -15.75 4.67
N THR A 213 23.09 -14.73 3.81
CA THR A 213 23.83 -13.46 3.93
C THR A 213 23.45 -12.70 5.20
N MET A 214 22.17 -12.73 5.57
CA MET A 214 21.64 -12.18 6.82
C MET A 214 22.02 -13.02 8.06
N LYS A 215 22.68 -14.17 7.87
CA LYS A 215 23.03 -15.14 8.92
C LYS A 215 21.80 -15.69 9.67
N SER A 216 20.63 -15.68 9.03
CA SER A 216 19.41 -16.31 9.56
C SER A 216 19.49 -17.84 9.51
N ILE A 217 20.19 -18.37 8.50
CA ILE A 217 20.50 -19.80 8.35
C ILE A 217 21.95 -19.99 7.89
N SER A 218 22.56 -21.13 8.19
CA SER A 218 23.87 -21.50 7.64
C SER A 218 23.74 -22.06 6.22
N ILE A 219 24.85 -22.06 5.47
CA ILE A 219 24.95 -22.71 4.15
C ILE A 219 24.63 -24.21 4.28
N ASP A 220 25.15 -24.87 5.32
CA ASP A 220 24.92 -26.30 5.55
C ASP A 220 23.45 -26.62 5.79
N LEU A 221 22.76 -25.79 6.58
CA LEU A 221 21.32 -25.96 6.81
C LEU A 221 20.51 -25.70 5.54
N ALA A 222 20.88 -24.69 4.75
CA ALA A 222 20.23 -24.42 3.47
C ALA A 222 20.40 -25.62 2.50
N ALA A 223 21.60 -26.20 2.41
CA ALA A 223 21.86 -27.38 1.61
C ALA A 223 21.05 -28.59 2.12
N PHE A 224 21.02 -28.82 3.43
CA PHE A 224 20.21 -29.88 4.03
C PHE A 224 18.72 -29.73 3.70
N LEU A 225 18.15 -28.53 3.85
CA LEU A 225 16.76 -28.25 3.52
C LEU A 225 16.49 -28.45 2.02
N TRP A 226 17.42 -28.08 1.14
CA TRP A 226 17.29 -28.33 -0.30
C TRP A 226 17.20 -29.83 -0.57
N LEU A 227 18.09 -30.65 0.03
CA LEU A 227 18.03 -32.11 -0.09
C LEU A 227 16.71 -32.69 0.42
N CYS A 228 16.21 -32.20 1.55
CA CYS A 228 14.92 -32.63 2.09
C CYS A 228 13.74 -32.29 1.18
N VAL A 229 13.76 -31.13 0.50
CA VAL A 229 12.68 -30.70 -0.40
C VAL A 229 12.76 -31.41 -1.75
N GLU A 230 13.95 -31.56 -2.32
CA GLU A 230 14.15 -32.21 -3.62
C GLU A 230 14.00 -33.73 -3.53
N GLY A 231 14.34 -34.32 -2.37
CA GLY A 231 14.22 -35.74 -2.09
C GLY A 231 15.28 -36.63 -2.75
N LEU A 232 16.13 -36.10 -3.64
CA LEU A 232 17.23 -36.76 -4.38
C LEU A 232 16.99 -38.25 -4.68
N GLY A 233 15.88 -38.56 -5.35
CA GLY A 233 15.57 -39.91 -5.81
C GLY A 233 14.93 -40.84 -4.78
N ILE A 234 14.60 -40.35 -3.58
CA ILE A 234 13.78 -41.06 -2.59
C ILE A 234 12.40 -40.41 -2.53
N HIS A 235 12.13 -39.58 -1.53
CA HIS A 235 10.89 -38.85 -1.36
C HIS A 235 11.15 -37.52 -0.65
N PRO A 236 10.53 -36.41 -1.10
CA PRO A 236 10.53 -35.15 -0.37
C PRO A 236 10.02 -35.30 1.06
N CYS A 237 10.62 -34.54 1.97
CA CYS A 237 10.22 -34.47 3.37
C CYS A 237 9.20 -33.34 3.58
N ASN A 238 8.22 -33.58 4.43
CA ASN A 238 7.34 -32.53 4.93
C ASN A 238 8.07 -31.75 6.03
N ILE A 239 8.16 -30.42 5.88
CA ILE A 239 8.90 -29.54 6.80
C ILE A 239 7.93 -28.52 7.40
N LEU A 240 7.98 -28.36 8.72
CA LEU A 240 7.25 -27.32 9.46
C LEU A 240 8.23 -26.30 10.03
N ILE A 241 8.03 -25.01 9.70
CA ILE A 241 8.78 -23.90 10.29
C ILE A 241 7.95 -23.28 11.41
N ALA A 242 8.45 -23.36 12.65
CA ALA A 242 7.76 -22.89 13.85
C ALA A 242 8.57 -21.82 14.60
N GLY A 243 7.88 -20.99 15.40
CA GLY A 243 8.47 -19.81 16.06
C GLY A 243 7.42 -18.78 16.50
N GLY A 244 7.82 -17.85 17.39
CA GLY A 244 6.95 -16.80 17.92
C GLY A 244 6.47 -15.78 16.87
N SER A 245 5.53 -14.89 17.23
CA SER A 245 5.08 -13.83 16.32
C SER A 245 6.26 -12.92 15.91
N GLY A 246 6.33 -12.54 14.63
CA GLY A 246 7.41 -11.70 14.10
C GLY A 246 8.76 -12.41 13.89
N SER A 247 8.89 -13.72 14.14
CA SER A 247 10.17 -14.45 14.04
C SER A 247 10.61 -14.82 12.60
N GLY A 248 9.95 -14.29 11.56
CA GLY A 248 10.33 -14.58 10.16
C GLY A 248 10.01 -15.99 9.67
N LYS A 249 8.89 -16.59 10.09
CA LYS A 249 8.46 -17.93 9.65
C LYS A 249 7.96 -18.00 8.20
N THR A 250 7.49 -16.87 7.67
CA THR A 250 6.85 -16.72 6.35
C THR A 250 7.79 -15.95 5.45
#